data_AF-A0A656GLK0-F1
#
_entry.id   AF-A0A656GLK0-F1
#
_cell.length_a   1.000
_cell.length_b   1.000
_cell.length_c   1.000
_cell.angle_alpha   90.00
_cell.angle_beta   90.00
_cell.angle_gamma   90.00
#
_symmetry.space_group_name_H-M   'P 1'
#
loop_
_entity.id
_entity.type
_entity.pdbx_description
1 polymer ?
#
loop_
_entity_poly.entity_id
_entity_poly.type
_entity_poly.pdbx_seq_one_letter_code
_entity_poly.pdbx_strand_id
1 'polypeptide(L)'
;ATPSRYHAVTATGTYVDGSPFSITGAINPNNDTHGTHVTGTMGAARDGVGVHGVAYNAQIYVGNTNQNDSFLFGPSPDPQYFKAVYGALADAGV
;
A
#
# COMPACT_ATOMS: atom_id res chain seq x y z
N ALA A 1 -11.20 -4.35 2.56
CA ALA A 1 -11.80 -5.23 1.54
C ALA A 1 -11.72 -6.69 2.02
N THR A 2 -12.50 -7.60 1.44
CA THR A 2 -12.34 -9.04 1.70
C THR A 2 -10.97 -9.52 1.21
N PRO A 3 -10.42 -10.64 1.73
CA PRO A 3 -9.14 -11.18 1.25
C PRO A 3 -9.08 -11.40 -0.27
N SER A 4 -10.21 -11.73 -0.90
CA SER A 4 -10.32 -11.89 -2.36
C SER A 4 -10.22 -10.60 -3.17
N ARG A 5 -10.37 -9.43 -2.54
CA ARG A 5 -10.41 -8.11 -3.19
C ARG A 5 -9.33 -7.16 -2.71
N TYR A 6 -8.56 -7.55 -1.71
CA TYR A 6 -7.43 -6.79 -1.20
C TYR A 6 -6.16 -7.40 -1.77
N HIS A 7 -5.47 -6.65 -2.61
CA HIS A 7 -4.28 -7.08 -3.34
C HIS A 7 -3.09 -6.23 -2.90
N ALA A 8 -2.39 -6.66 -1.86
CA ALA A 8 -1.13 -6.04 -1.50
C ALA A 8 -0.05 -6.42 -2.53
N VAL A 9 0.48 -5.44 -3.27
CA VAL A 9 1.59 -5.67 -4.20
C VAL A 9 2.91 -5.71 -3.44
N THR A 10 3.88 -6.47 -3.92
CA THR A 10 5.23 -6.48 -3.32
C THR A 10 6.18 -5.69 -4.21
N ALA A 11 6.76 -4.62 -3.65
CA ALA A 11 7.79 -3.83 -4.29
C ALA A 11 9.16 -4.36 -3.88
N THR A 12 9.99 -4.72 -4.86
CA THR A 12 11.35 -5.21 -4.64
C THR A 12 12.33 -4.39 -5.46
N GLY A 13 13.50 -4.10 -4.90
CA GLY A 13 14.51 -3.30 -5.58
C GLY A 13 15.71 -3.01 -4.68
N THR A 14 16.46 -2.00 -5.06
CA THR A 14 17.56 -1.43 -4.28
C THR A 14 17.29 0.04 -4.03
N TYR A 15 17.66 0.54 -2.86
CA TYR A 15 17.71 1.98 -2.59
C TYR A 15 18.88 2.62 -3.35
N VAL A 16 18.94 3.95 -3.36
CA VAL A 16 20.03 4.73 -3.97
C VAL A 16 21.40 4.36 -3.40
N ASP A 17 21.46 3.99 -2.11
CA ASP A 17 22.69 3.54 -1.44
C ASP A 17 23.11 2.09 -1.78
N GLY A 18 22.32 1.40 -2.61
CA GLY A 18 22.55 0.03 -3.05
C GLY A 18 21.99 -1.05 -2.12
N SER A 19 21.45 -0.70 -0.95
CA SER A 19 20.84 -1.69 -0.06
C SER A 19 19.54 -2.26 -0.64
N PRO A 20 19.31 -3.59 -0.57
CA PRO A 20 18.13 -4.20 -1.16
C PRO A 20 16.89 -4.02 -0.26
N PHE A 21 15.71 -4.01 -0.87
CA PHE A 21 14.42 -4.07 -0.17
C PHE A 21 13.43 -5.00 -0.85
N SER A 22 12.48 -5.50 -0.07
CA SER A 22 11.30 -6.24 -0.54
C SER A 22 10.14 -5.99 0.41
N ILE A 23 9.24 -5.07 0.03
CA ILE A 23 8.18 -4.56 0.90
C ILE A 23 6.80 -4.86 0.30
N THR A 24 5.94 -5.50 1.11
CA THR A 24 4.54 -5.73 0.75
C THR A 24 3.67 -4.49 1.01
N GLY A 25 2.62 -4.34 0.20
CA GLY A 25 1.49 -3.44 0.39
C GLY A 25 0.78 -3.56 1.74
N ALA A 26 0.89 -4.73 2.40
CA ALA A 26 0.26 -4.97 3.68
C ALA A 26 0.93 -4.17 4.81
N ILE A 27 0.18 -3.93 5.89
CA ILE A 27 0.69 -3.30 7.12
C ILE A 27 1.90 -4.09 7.66
N ASN A 28 2.91 -3.37 8.14
CA ASN A 28 4.15 -3.95 8.65
C ASN A 28 4.71 -3.10 9.82
N PRO A 29 5.75 -3.55 10.55
CA PRO A 29 6.25 -2.85 11.72
C PRO A 29 6.80 -1.43 11.50
N ASN A 30 7.08 -1.02 10.26
CA ASN A 30 7.61 0.32 9.93
C ASN A 30 6.51 1.36 9.67
N ASN A 31 5.24 0.94 9.53
CA ASN A 31 4.09 1.80 9.29
C ASN A 31 2.98 1.57 10.31
N ASP A 32 1.94 2.39 10.22
CA ASP A 32 0.79 2.36 11.11
C ASP A 32 -0.51 2.03 10.34
N THR A 33 -1.65 2.15 11.03
CA THR A 33 -2.96 1.78 10.50
C THR A 33 -3.61 2.84 9.61
N HIS A 34 -2.99 3.98 9.34
CA HIS A 34 -3.63 5.06 8.59
C HIS A 34 -3.98 4.66 7.16
N GLY A 35 -3.06 4.02 6.42
CA GLY A 35 -3.33 3.46 5.10
C GLY A 35 -4.45 2.40 5.11
N THR A 36 -4.55 1.62 6.19
CA THR A 36 -5.64 0.66 6.40
C THR A 36 -6.99 1.38 6.59
N HIS A 37 -7.02 2.48 7.33
CA HIS A 37 -8.22 3.29 7.51
C HIS A 37 -8.70 3.93 6.19
N VAL A 38 -7.76 4.50 5.41
CA VAL A 38 -8.06 5.05 4.07
C VAL A 38 -8.58 3.94 3.15
N THR A 39 -7.91 2.79 3.12
CA THR A 39 -8.35 1.61 2.35
C THR A 39 -9.73 1.11 2.78
N GLY A 40 -10.03 1.15 4.07
CA GLY A 40 -11.34 0.83 4.62
C GLY A 40 -12.43 1.76 4.09
N THR A 41 -12.19 3.07 4.14
CA THR A 41 -13.10 4.09 3.59
C THR A 41 -13.37 3.85 2.11
N MET A 42 -12.35 3.48 1.33
CA MET A 42 -12.51 3.19 -0.10
C MET A 42 -13.30 1.91 -0.38
N GLY A 43 -12.94 0.79 0.27
CA GLY A 43 -13.36 -0.54 -0.18
C GLY A 43 -13.58 -1.59 0.92
N ALA A 44 -13.86 -1.20 2.16
CA ALA A 44 -14.29 -2.14 3.20
C ALA A 44 -15.48 -2.99 2.73
N ALA A 45 -15.53 -4.23 3.21
CA ALA A 45 -16.52 -5.22 2.77
C ALA A 45 -17.94 -4.81 3.18
N ARG A 46 -18.93 -5.17 2.36
CA ARG A 46 -20.35 -5.03 2.69
C ARG A 46 -20.89 -6.40 3.13
N ASP A 47 -20.45 -6.85 4.29
CA ASP A 47 -20.74 -8.17 4.86
C ASP A 47 -21.60 -8.12 6.14
N GLY A 48 -22.03 -6.91 6.54
CA GLY A 48 -22.81 -6.70 7.75
C GLY A 48 -21.98 -6.58 9.03
N VAL A 49 -20.65 -6.55 8.94
CA VAL A 49 -19.74 -6.35 10.08
C VAL A 49 -19.03 -5.00 9.96
N GLY A 50 -19.09 -4.18 11.02
CA GLY A 50 -18.43 -2.87 11.02
C GLY A 50 -19.04 -1.89 10.01
N VAL A 51 -18.23 -1.37 9.09
CA VAL A 51 -18.62 -0.42 8.04
C VAL A 51 -18.28 -0.97 6.66
N HIS A 52 -18.94 -0.47 5.61
CA HIS A 52 -18.56 -0.75 4.22
C HIS A 52 -17.92 0.48 3.57
N GLY A 53 -17.05 0.24 2.58
CA GLY A 53 -16.42 1.31 1.82
C GLY A 53 -17.36 1.95 0.80
N VAL A 54 -16.94 3.09 0.24
CA VAL A 54 -17.66 3.77 -0.86
C VAL A 54 -17.81 2.85 -2.06
N ALA A 55 -16.71 2.24 -2.51
CA ALA A 55 -16.65 1.27 -3.59
C ALA A 55 -16.47 -0.14 -3.00
N TYR A 56 -17.42 -0.59 -2.17
CA TYR A 56 -17.33 -1.83 -1.40
C TYR A 56 -17.11 -3.11 -2.22
N ASN A 57 -17.32 -3.10 -3.54
CA ASN A 57 -17.07 -4.25 -4.43
C ASN A 57 -15.84 -4.08 -5.35
N ALA A 58 -15.09 -2.99 -5.21
CA ALA A 58 -13.86 -2.78 -5.99
C ALA A 58 -12.75 -3.77 -5.61
N GLN A 59 -11.86 -4.03 -6.56
CA GLN A 59 -10.54 -4.58 -6.29
C GLN A 59 -9.65 -3.44 -5.78
N ILE A 60 -9.01 -3.62 -4.64
CA ILE A 60 -8.12 -2.62 -4.06
C ILE A 60 -6.70 -3.15 -4.14
N TYR A 61 -5.86 -2.47 -4.91
CA TYR A 61 -4.43 -2.72 -4.99
C TYR A 61 -3.68 -1.73 -4.11
N VAL A 62 -2.78 -2.22 -3.28
CA VAL A 62 -2.09 -1.39 -2.28
C VAL A 62 -0.59 -1.58 -2.40
N GLY A 63 0.12 -0.47 -2.63
CA GLY A 63 1.55 -0.34 -2.37
C GLY A 63 1.77 0.31 -1.01
N ASN A 64 2.97 0.14 -0.45
CA ASN A 64 3.30 0.62 0.89
C ASN A 64 4.50 1.57 0.83
N THR A 65 4.46 2.66 1.59
CA THR A 65 5.59 3.60 1.73
C THR A 65 6.71 3.06 2.63
N ASN A 66 6.43 1.99 3.40
CA ASN A 66 7.27 1.47 4.47
C ASN A 66 7.58 2.50 5.56
N GLN A 67 6.65 3.44 5.80
CA GLN A 67 6.80 4.57 6.71
C GLN A 67 5.48 4.87 7.43
N ASN A 68 5.54 5.52 8.58
CA ASN A 68 4.37 5.96 9.36
C ASN A 68 3.83 7.33 8.91
N ASP A 69 2.75 7.80 9.54
CA ASP A 69 2.10 9.08 9.22
C ASP A 69 2.94 10.34 9.47
N SER A 70 4.05 10.23 10.20
CA SER A 70 4.98 11.36 10.36
C SER A 70 5.91 11.52 9.14
N PHE A 71 5.80 10.66 8.13
CA PHE A 71 6.55 10.74 6.91
C PHE A 71 6.13 11.93 6.06
N LEU A 72 7.07 12.84 5.81
CA LEU A 72 6.86 14.02 4.99
C LEU A 72 7.33 13.75 3.55
N PHE A 73 6.43 13.96 2.59
CA PHE A 73 6.81 14.02 1.18
C PHE A 73 7.69 15.26 0.93
N GLY A 74 8.83 15.08 0.27
CA GLY A 74 9.85 16.11 0.10
C GLY A 74 11.02 15.62 -0.76
N PRO A 75 12.21 16.22 -0.67
CA PRO A 75 13.40 15.78 -1.44
C PRO A 75 14.11 14.55 -0.83
N SER A 76 13.79 14.18 0.41
CA SER A 76 14.42 13.11 1.18
C SER A 76 13.94 11.67 0.88
N PRO A 77 12.67 11.40 0.50
CA PRO A 77 12.21 10.09 0.06
C PRO A 77 13.06 9.51 -1.08
N ASP A 78 13.39 8.20 -1.00
CA ASP A 78 14.20 7.54 -2.01
C ASP A 78 13.42 7.34 -3.33
N PRO A 79 13.85 7.93 -4.45
CA PRO A 79 13.11 7.85 -5.71
C PRO A 79 13.10 6.44 -6.32
N GLN A 80 14.11 5.61 -6.06
CA GLN A 80 14.14 4.22 -6.54
C GLN A 80 13.09 3.37 -5.81
N TYR A 81 12.92 3.61 -4.50
CA TYR A 81 11.86 2.97 -3.72
C TYR A 81 10.47 3.26 -4.30
N PHE A 82 10.13 4.54 -4.46
CA PHE A 82 8.82 4.92 -4.99
C PHE A 82 8.61 4.47 -6.43
N LYS A 83 9.65 4.52 -7.27
CA LYS A 83 9.59 3.95 -8.62
C LYS A 83 9.24 2.46 -8.58
N ALA A 84 9.85 1.68 -7.69
CA ALA A 84 9.55 0.25 -7.56
C ALA A 84 8.12 0.00 -7.06
N VAL A 85 7.64 0.79 -6.10
CA VAL A 85 6.25 0.68 -5.61
C VAL A 85 5.23 0.98 -6.72
N TYR A 86 5.42 2.07 -7.46
CA TYR A 86 4.55 2.38 -8.61
C TYR A 86 4.68 1.35 -9.73
N GLY A 87 5.89 0.82 -9.96
CA GLY A 87 6.11 -0.28 -10.90
C GLY A 87 5.33 -1.54 -10.52
N ALA A 88 5.36 -1.93 -9.24
CA ALA A 88 4.62 -3.10 -8.75
C ALA A 88 3.09 -2.95 -8.89
N LEU A 89 2.57 -1.71 -8.78
CA LEU A 89 1.17 -1.41 -9.06
C LEU A 89 0.87 -1.52 -10.57
N ALA A 90 1.72 -0.94 -11.41
CA ALA A 90 1.58 -1.01 -12.87
C ALA A 90 1.65 -2.47 -13.39
N ASP A 91 2.55 -3.28 -12.85
CA ASP A 91 2.68 -4.71 -13.17
C ASP A 91 1.45 -5.51 -12.73
N ALA A 92 0.75 -5.06 -11.67
CA ALA A 92 -0.53 -5.61 -11.25
C ALA A 92 -1.71 -5.14 -12.11
N GLY A 93 -1.47 -4.23 -13.06
CA GLY A 93 -2.44 -3.76 -14.04
C GLY A 93 -3.29 -2.56 -13.61
N VAL A 94 -2.82 -1.75 -12.64
CA VAL A 94 -3.52 -0.56 -12.13
C VAL A 94 -2.70 0.72 -12.21
#